data_AF-A0A4Y2QQF1-F1
#
_entry.id   AF-A0A4Y2QQF1-F1
#
_cell.length_a   1.000
_cell.length_b   1.000
_cell.length_c   1.000
_cell.angle_alpha   90.00
_cell.angle_beta   90.00
_cell.angle_gamma   90.00
#
_symmetry.space_group_name_H-M   'P 1'
#
loop_
_entity.id
_entity.type
_entity.pdbx_description
1 polymer ?
#
loop_
_entity_poly.entity_id
_entity_poly.type
_entity_poly.pdbx_seq_one_letter_code
_entity_poly.pdbx_strand_id
1 'polypeptide(L)' 'DVIATGTTDGRIFEWDVRKMLDPLFVLSGHEYAIRQLKFSPFERGRLASVSYDFTTR' A
#
# COMPACT_ATOMS: atom_id res chain seq x y z
N ASP A 1 -3.24 2.13 -14.79
CA ASP A 1 -3.42 1.14 -13.72
C ASP A 1 -2.52 1.50 -12.57
N VAL A 2 -2.97 1.24 -11.34
CA VAL A 2 -2.21 1.57 -10.13
C VAL A 2 -1.76 0.27 -9.49
N ILE A 3 -0.51 0.24 -9.03
CA ILE A 3 0.07 -0.87 -8.28
C ILE A 3 0.40 -0.36 -6.89
N ALA A 4 0.01 -1.10 -5.85
CA ALA A 4 0.48 -0.87 -4.50
C ALA A 4 1.55 -1.89 -4.12
N THR A 5 2.58 -1.45 -3.40
CA THR A 5 3.66 -2.30 -2.91
C THR A 5 3.91 -2.02 -1.44
N GLY A 6 3.94 -3.08 -0.63
CA GLY A 6 4.22 -3.00 0.80
C GLY A 6 5.67 -3.34 1.07
N THR A 7 6.31 -2.58 1.94
CA THR A 7 7.70 -2.79 2.34
C THR A 7 7.81 -3.40 3.74
N THR A 8 8.98 -3.92 4.05
CA THR A 8 9.33 -4.43 5.38
C THR A 8 9.36 -3.32 6.43
N ASP A 9 9.52 -2.07 6.02
CA ASP A 9 9.61 -0.91 6.89
C ASP A 9 8.23 -0.32 7.25
N GLY A 10 7.14 -1.04 6.98
CA GLY A 10 5.77 -0.59 7.26
C GLY A 10 5.26 0.54 6.36
N ARG A 11 5.96 0.81 5.25
CA ARG A 11 5.53 1.78 4.24
C ARG A 11 4.86 1.08 3.06
N ILE A 12 3.83 1.72 2.53
CA ILE A 12 3.15 1.28 1.32
C ILE A 12 3.37 2.36 0.26
N PHE A 13 3.75 1.94 -0.94
CA PHE A 13 3.98 2.80 -2.08
C PHE A 13 2.92 2.51 -3.13
N GLU A 14 2.30 3.55 -3.66
CA GLU A 14 1.43 3.45 -4.83
C GLU A 14 2.15 3.98 -6.07
N TRP A 15 2.00 3.25 -7.17
CA TRP A 15 2.70 3.50 -8.43
C TRP A 15 1.70 3.58 -9.57
N ASP A 16 1.85 4.57 -10.46
CA ASP A 16 1.16 4.54 -11.75
C ASP A 16 1.98 3.67 -12.71
N VAL A 17 1.36 2.66 -13.31
CA VAL A 17 2.01 1.82 -14.33
C VAL A 17 2.50 2.64 -15.52
N ARG A 18 1.88 3.79 -15.79
CA ARG A 18 2.29 4.71 -16.88
C ARG A 18 3.44 5.64 -16.46
N LYS A 19 3.67 5.80 -15.16
CA LYS A 19 4.70 6.68 -14.58
C LYS A 19 5.32 6.00 -13.35
N MET A 20 6.23 5.05 -13.59
CA MET A 20 6.92 4.30 -12.52
C MET A 20 8.17 5.00 -11.96
N LEU A 21 8.52 6.20 -12.46
CA LEU A 21 9.70 6.95 -11.99
C LEU A 21 9.54 7.39 -10.53
N ASP A 22 8.35 7.87 -10.17
CA ASP A 22 8.03 8.38 -8.84
C ASP A 22 6.78 7.70 -8.30
N PRO A 23 6.74 7.37 -7.00
CA PRO A 23 5.53 6.89 -6.38
C PRO A 23 4.47 8.01 -6.37
N LEU A 24 3.23 7.65 -6.69
CA LEU A 24 2.08 8.55 -6.59
C LEU A 24 1.84 8.95 -5.13
N PHE A 25 1.86 7.96 -4.24
CA PHE A 25 1.61 8.13 -2.82
C PHE A 25 2.52 7.22 -2.01
N VAL A 26 2.91 7.71 -0.83
CA VAL A 26 3.59 6.93 0.19
C VAL A 26 2.72 6.95 1.43
N LEU A 27 2.09 5.81 1.74
CA LEU A 27 1.29 5.64 2.93
C LEU A 27 2.19 5.09 4.03
N SER A 28 2.30 5.85 5.12
CA SER A 28 3.03 5.48 6.32
C SER A 28 2.07 5.37 7.49
N GLY A 29 2.28 4.39 8.35
CA GLY A 29 1.46 4.24 9.54
C GLY A 29 1.63 2.90 10.22
N HIS A 30 1.99 1.87 9.46
CA HIS A 30 2.39 0.59 10.01
C HIS A 30 3.80 0.68 10.60
N GLU A 31 3.98 0.06 11.76
CA GLU A 31 5.26 0.07 12.48
C GLU A 31 6.14 -1.13 12.08
N TYR A 32 5.51 -2.18 11.55
CA TYR A 32 6.17 -3.40 11.09
C TYR A 32 5.85 -3.71 9.63
N ALA A 33 6.46 -4.79 9.12
CA ALA A 33 6.34 -5.21 7.73
C ALA A 33 4.88 -5.43 7.31
N ILE A 34 4.55 -4.88 6.13
CA ILE A 34 3.28 -5.13 5.47
C ILE A 34 3.26 -6.58 4.99
N ARG A 35 2.23 -7.33 5.40
CA ARG A 35 2.07 -8.73 4.99
C ARG A 35 1.11 -8.89 3.83
N GLN A 36 0.08 -8.05 3.77
CA GLN A 36 -0.94 -8.15 2.73
C GLN A 36 -1.52 -6.78 2.38
N LEU A 37 -1.77 -6.60 1.08
CA LEU A 37 -2.43 -5.43 0.50
C LEU A 37 -3.56 -5.89 -0.40
N LYS A 38 -4.74 -5.25 -0.29
CA LYS A 38 -5.90 -5.53 -1.13
C LYS A 38 -6.63 -4.25 -1.50
N PHE A 39 -6.85 -4.06 -2.79
CA PHE A 39 -7.72 -2.99 -3.28
C PHE A 39 -9.19 -3.38 -3.10
N SER A 40 -10.02 -2.39 -2.80
CA SER A 40 -11.47 -2.54 -2.79
C SER A 40 -11.98 -2.75 -4.23
N PRO A 41 -12.80 -3.78 -4.50
CA PRO A 41 -13.44 -3.95 -5.80
C PRO A 41 -14.61 -2.98 -6.00
N PHE A 42 -15.12 -2.37 -4.93
CA PHE A 42 -16.29 -1.49 -4.96
C PHE A 42 -15.93 -0.01 -5.05
N GLU A 43 -14.80 0.38 -4.43
CA GLU A 43 -14.38 1.78 -4.33
C GLU A 43 -12.97 1.95 -4.90
N ARG A 44 -12.89 2.68 -6.01
CA ARG A 44 -11.63 2.88 -6.72
C ARG A 44 -10.70 3.78 -5.89
N GLY A 45 -9.47 3.32 -5.69
CA GLY A 45 -8.47 4.05 -4.90
C GLY A 45 -8.53 3.76 -3.40
N ARG A 46 -9.40 2.83 -2.95
CA ARG A 46 -9.39 2.35 -1.57
C ARG A 46 -8.58 1.07 -1.46
N LEU A 47 -7.61 1.08 -0.55
CA LEU A 47 -6.71 -0.03 -0.26
C LEU A 47 -6.85 -0.40 1.22
N ALA A 48 -6.79 -1.69 1.53
CA ALA A 48 -6.64 -2.21 2.88
C ALA A 48 -5.26 -2.87 3.02
N SER A 49 -4.60 -2.61 4.15
CA SER A 49 -3.30 -3.14 4.50
C SER A 49 -3.31 -3.86 5.85
N VAL A 50 -2.60 -4.98 5.91
CA VAL A 50 -2.37 -5.76 7.12
C VAL A 50 -0.88 -5.86 7.38
N SER A 51 -0.50 -5.64 8.65
CA SER A 51 0.89 -5.61 9.11
C SER A 51 1.11 -6.53 10.31
N TYR A 52 2.38 -6.81 10.60
CA TYR A 52 2.81 -7.52 11.80
C TYR A 52 2.67 -6.70 13.09
N ASP A 53 2.33 -5.41 13.01
CA ASP A 53 1.95 -4.59 14.17
C ASP A 53 0.59 -4.97 14.78
N PHE A 54 -0.05 -6.05 14.29
CA PHE A 54 -1.41 -6.47 14.65
C PHE A 54 -2.47 -5.40 14.35
N THR A 55 -2.19 -4.47 13.44
CA THR A 55 -3.15 -3.47 12.96
C THR A 55 -3.53 -3.74 11.50
N THR A 56 -4.79 -3.43 11.20
CA THR A 56 -5.34 -3.38 9.84
C THR A 56 -5.72 -1.94 9.57
N ARG A 57 -5.33 -1.40 8.42
CA ARG A 57 -5.61 -0.01 8.02
C ARG A 57 -6.17 0.05 6.61
#